data_AF-A0A7R9AR61-F1
#
_entry.id   AF-A0A7R9AR61-F1
#
_cell.length_a   1.000
_cell.length_b   1.000
_cell.length_c   1.000
_cell.angle_alpha   90.00
_cell.angle_beta   90.00
_cell.angle_gamma   90.00
#
_symmetry.space_group_name_H-M   'P 1'
#
loop_
_entity.id
_entity.type
_entity.pdbx_description
1 polymer ?
#
loop_
_entity_poly.entity_id
_entity_poly.type
_entity_poly.pdbx_seq_one_letter_code
_entity_poly.pdbx_strand_id
1 'polypeptide(L)'
;MKDKMPPFRRKKSGKSFPVKVCTLDAELEFNLEWRATGRDLFDLVCRTIGLRETWYFGLQYEDAKGFISWLKLDKKVQDQGISQQPTTPFMFLGKFYPEDVAEELVQEVTQHLFFLQVKQAILSMDIYCPPEASVLLASYAVQAKYGDYDESTYKPGMLASDDLLPQRVIDQYQMTPEMWEDRIKIWYADHRGMSRDEAEMEYLKIAQDLDILVAELTRLVRGCNVRARAVPTGAAPPLPCSAHTV
;
A
#
# COMPACT_ATOMS: atom_id res chain seq x y z
N MET A 1 -22.80 -45.17 47.11
CA MET A 1 -22.72 -44.71 45.70
C MET A 1 -21.76 -43.53 45.66
N LYS A 2 -20.63 -43.64 44.95
CA LYS A 2 -19.66 -42.56 44.77
C LYS A 2 -19.71 -42.16 43.30
N ASP A 3 -20.45 -41.09 43.00
CA ASP A 3 -20.45 -40.47 41.68
C ASP A 3 -19.06 -39.89 41.41
N LYS A 4 -18.34 -40.51 40.47
CA LYS A 4 -17.12 -39.94 39.91
C LYS A 4 -17.52 -39.06 38.72
N MET A 5 -17.53 -37.74 38.91
CA MET A 5 -17.53 -36.81 37.79
C MET A 5 -16.33 -37.09 36.88
N PRO A 6 -16.50 -37.10 35.54
CA PRO A 6 -15.38 -37.22 34.63
C PRO A 6 -14.52 -35.96 34.73
N PRO A 7 -13.18 -36.08 34.64
CA PRO A 7 -12.31 -34.91 34.69
C PRO A 7 -12.59 -34.00 33.49
N PHE A 8 -12.71 -32.70 33.74
CA PHE A 8 -12.69 -31.67 32.70
C PHE A 8 -11.46 -31.91 31.82
N ARG A 9 -11.68 -32.33 30.57
CA ARG A 9 -10.62 -32.38 29.56
C ARG A 9 -10.14 -30.95 29.34
N ARG A 10 -8.99 -30.59 29.93
CA ARG A 10 -8.23 -29.41 29.50
C ARG A 10 -7.97 -29.58 27.99
N LYS A 11 -8.57 -28.72 27.16
CA LYS A 11 -8.18 -28.58 25.74
C LYS A 11 -6.66 -28.36 25.76
N LYS A 12 -5.88 -29.30 25.20
CA LYS A 12 -4.45 -29.06 24.96
C LYS A 12 -4.38 -27.79 24.11
N SER A 13 -3.84 -26.71 24.66
CA SER A 13 -3.54 -25.50 23.89
C SER A 13 -2.67 -25.93 22.72
N GLY A 14 -3.17 -25.79 21.51
CA GLY A 14 -2.41 -26.13 20.31
C GLY A 14 -1.11 -25.31 20.29
N LYS A 15 -0.05 -25.87 19.67
CA LYS A 15 1.15 -25.10 19.37
C LYS A 15 0.74 -23.84 18.61
N SER A 16 1.22 -22.68 19.02
CA SER A 16 1.01 -21.39 18.34
C SER A 16 2.34 -20.83 17.85
N PHE A 17 2.28 -19.85 16.96
CA PHE A 17 3.44 -19.12 16.46
C PHE A 17 3.13 -17.63 16.27
N PRO A 18 4.09 -16.73 16.51
CA PRO A 18 3.90 -15.31 16.29
C PRO A 18 3.87 -15.00 14.80
N VAL A 19 3.07 -14.00 14.42
CA VAL A 19 2.97 -13.48 13.05
C VAL A 19 2.89 -11.96 13.11
N LYS A 20 3.72 -11.31 12.30
CA LYS A 20 3.66 -9.87 12.06
C LYS A 20 2.98 -9.60 10.71
N VAL A 21 2.04 -8.67 10.71
CA VAL A 21 1.37 -8.16 9.51
C VAL A 21 1.56 -6.66 9.47
N CYS A 22 2.07 -6.13 8.37
CA CYS A 22 2.21 -4.70 8.14
C CYS A 22 1.16 -4.26 7.11
N THR A 23 0.40 -3.24 7.46
CA THR A 23 -0.29 -2.37 6.49
C THR A 23 0.69 -1.24 6.09
N LEU A 24 0.23 -0.24 5.34
CA LEU A 24 1.08 0.90 4.97
C LEU A 24 1.24 1.93 6.08
N ASP A 25 0.39 1.92 7.10
CA ASP A 25 0.37 2.86 8.22
C ASP A 25 0.45 2.21 9.61
N ALA A 26 0.29 0.89 9.71
CA ALA A 26 0.32 0.16 10.98
C ALA A 26 1.01 -1.20 10.91
N GLU A 27 1.68 -1.57 12.00
CA GLU A 27 2.16 -2.93 12.27
C GLU A 27 1.24 -3.65 13.26
N LEU A 28 0.85 -4.88 12.93
CA LEU A 28 -0.01 -5.73 13.74
C LEU A 28 0.71 -7.02 14.09
N GLU A 29 0.66 -7.42 15.35
CA GLU A 29 1.27 -8.65 15.83
C GLU A 29 0.20 -9.60 16.40
N PHE A 30 0.23 -10.85 15.95
CA PHE A 30 -0.73 -11.88 16.34
C PHE A 30 -0.01 -13.16 16.77
N ASN A 31 -0.69 -13.99 17.56
CA ASN A 31 -0.29 -15.36 17.84
C ASN A 31 -1.28 -16.32 17.20
N LEU A 32 -0.89 -16.95 16.08
CA LEU A 32 -1.74 -17.89 15.35
C LEU A 32 -1.58 -19.32 15.86
N GLU A 33 -2.66 -20.07 15.85
CA GLU A 33 -2.59 -21.52 16.03
C GLU A 33 -1.83 -22.18 14.87
N TRP A 34 -1.06 -23.23 15.14
CA TRP A 34 -0.27 -23.95 14.11
C TRP A 34 -1.11 -24.50 12.95
N ARG A 35 -2.42 -24.69 13.17
CA ARG A 35 -3.36 -25.18 12.16
C ARG A 35 -4.10 -24.06 11.41
N ALA A 36 -3.86 -22.80 11.76
CA ALA A 36 -4.53 -21.66 11.17
C ALA A 36 -4.29 -21.60 9.65
N THR A 37 -5.37 -21.32 8.95
CA THR A 37 -5.42 -21.08 7.51
C THR A 37 -5.06 -19.63 7.18
N GLY A 38 -4.77 -19.37 5.91
CA GLY A 38 -4.61 -17.99 5.43
C GLY A 38 -5.88 -17.17 5.65
N ARG A 39 -7.06 -17.79 5.54
CA ARG A 39 -8.35 -17.15 5.86
C ARG A 39 -8.42 -16.71 7.32
N ASP A 40 -7.99 -17.56 8.26
CA ASP A 40 -8.02 -17.24 9.69
C ASP A 40 -7.17 -15.99 10.01
N LEU A 41 -5.96 -15.90 9.44
CA LEU A 41 -5.08 -14.74 9.59
C LEU A 41 -5.70 -13.49 8.92
N PHE A 42 -6.17 -13.63 7.68
CA PHE A 42 -6.75 -12.52 6.93
C PHE A 42 -7.99 -11.94 7.63
N ASP A 43 -8.87 -12.79 8.18
CA ASP A 43 -10.04 -12.37 8.95
C ASP A 43 -9.68 -11.72 10.27
N LEU A 44 -8.59 -12.15 10.90
CA LEU A 44 -8.09 -11.52 12.12
C LEU A 44 -7.60 -10.11 11.82
N VAL A 45 -6.86 -9.91 10.72
CA VAL A 45 -6.40 -8.59 10.27
C VAL A 45 -7.60 -7.70 9.95
N CYS A 46 -8.51 -8.14 9.08
CA CYS A 46 -9.67 -7.33 8.66
C CYS A 46 -10.54 -6.91 9.84
N ARG A 47 -10.80 -7.81 10.80
CA ARG A 47 -11.54 -7.46 12.03
C ARG A 47 -10.81 -6.46 12.91
N THR A 48 -9.48 -6.56 12.98
CA THR A 48 -8.66 -5.66 13.82
C THR A 48 -8.69 -4.24 13.29
N ILE A 49 -8.63 -4.06 11.97
CA ILE A 49 -8.66 -2.75 11.32
C ILE A 49 -10.07 -2.26 10.95
N GLY A 50 -11.12 -3.06 11.22
CA GLY A 50 -12.51 -2.69 10.92
C GLY A 50 -12.90 -2.75 9.43
N LEU A 51 -12.13 -3.47 8.61
CA LEU A 51 -12.35 -3.61 7.18
C LEU A 51 -13.43 -4.68 6.86
N ARG A 52 -14.43 -4.30 6.05
CA ARG A 52 -15.49 -5.18 5.54
C ARG A 52 -15.37 -5.42 4.04
N GLU A 53 -14.84 -4.46 3.28
CA GLU A 53 -14.60 -4.53 1.82
C GLU A 53 -13.39 -5.40 1.48
N THR A 54 -13.42 -6.64 1.97
CA THR A 54 -12.28 -7.56 1.96
C THR A 54 -11.88 -8.06 0.58
N TRP A 55 -12.76 -7.96 -0.43
CA TRP A 55 -12.53 -8.50 -1.78
C TRP A 55 -11.40 -7.81 -2.53
N TYR A 56 -11.00 -6.61 -2.12
CA TYR A 56 -9.87 -5.90 -2.71
C TYR A 56 -8.50 -6.37 -2.20
N PHE A 57 -8.41 -6.94 -1.01
CA PHE A 57 -7.13 -7.08 -0.30
C PHE A 57 -6.58 -8.52 -0.30
N GLY A 58 -5.29 -8.62 0.00
CA GLY A 58 -4.62 -9.88 0.28
C GLY A 58 -3.44 -9.70 1.22
N LEU A 59 -2.83 -10.82 1.60
CA LEU A 59 -1.58 -10.85 2.34
C LEU A 59 -0.45 -11.29 1.41
N GLN A 60 0.56 -10.47 1.25
CA GLN A 60 1.76 -10.77 0.48
C GLN A 60 2.89 -11.13 1.44
N TYR A 61 3.78 -12.04 1.03
CA TYR A 61 4.94 -12.45 1.80
C TYR A 61 6.08 -12.86 0.88
N GLU A 62 7.29 -12.90 1.42
CA GLU A 62 8.45 -13.49 0.74
C GLU A 62 8.55 -14.98 1.07
N ASP A 63 8.54 -15.83 0.03
CA ASP A 63 8.71 -17.26 0.18
C ASP A 63 10.17 -17.63 0.53
N ALA A 64 10.41 -18.90 0.87
CA ALA A 64 11.74 -19.39 1.21
C ALA A 64 12.78 -19.29 0.08
N LYS A 65 12.37 -18.95 -1.15
CA LYS A 65 13.24 -18.77 -2.32
C LYS A 65 13.46 -17.27 -2.63
N GLY A 66 12.89 -16.37 -1.84
CA GLY A 66 12.99 -14.92 -2.05
C GLY A 66 11.99 -14.36 -3.06
N PHE A 67 10.96 -15.13 -3.44
CA PHE A 67 9.91 -14.65 -4.33
C PHE A 67 8.74 -14.07 -3.54
N ILE A 68 8.25 -12.94 -4.03
CA ILE A 68 7.05 -12.31 -3.52
C ILE A 68 5.82 -13.11 -3.96
N SER A 69 5.04 -13.57 -2.99
CA SER A 69 3.87 -14.42 -3.18
C SER A 69 2.67 -13.94 -2.38
N TRP A 70 1.46 -14.20 -2.89
CA TRP A 70 0.22 -13.98 -2.15
C TRP A 70 -0.16 -15.21 -1.34
N LEU A 71 -0.51 -15.00 -0.07
CA LEU A 71 -1.01 -16.02 0.83
C LEU A 71 -2.32 -16.60 0.30
N LYS A 72 -2.38 -17.93 0.19
CA LYS A 72 -3.57 -18.68 -0.19
C LYS A 72 -4.45 -18.85 1.03
N LEU A 73 -5.70 -18.38 0.93
CA LEU A 73 -6.63 -18.36 2.06
C LEU A 73 -7.13 -19.76 2.45
N ASP A 74 -7.19 -20.69 1.50
CA ASP A 74 -7.64 -22.07 1.65
C ASP A 74 -6.59 -23.02 2.24
N LYS A 75 -5.34 -22.56 2.40
CA LYS A 75 -4.23 -23.37 2.91
C LYS A 75 -3.76 -22.89 4.28
N LYS A 76 -3.15 -23.80 5.05
CA LYS A 76 -2.48 -23.43 6.30
C LYS A 76 -1.36 -22.44 6.04
N VAL A 77 -1.18 -21.48 6.92
CA VAL A 77 -0.10 -20.48 6.81
C VAL A 77 1.26 -21.20 6.77
N GLN A 78 1.50 -22.11 7.73
CA GLN A 78 2.75 -22.88 7.85
C GLN A 78 3.10 -23.75 6.63
N ASP A 79 2.11 -24.16 5.82
CA ASP A 79 2.31 -25.08 4.70
C ASP A 79 2.66 -24.33 3.39
N GLN A 80 2.83 -23.01 3.43
CA GLN A 80 2.99 -22.17 2.23
C GLN A 80 4.44 -21.70 1.98
N GLY A 81 5.40 -22.32 2.66
CA GLY A 81 6.83 -22.09 2.39
C GLY A 81 7.26 -20.66 2.65
N ILE A 82 6.67 -20.01 3.65
CA ILE A 82 7.06 -18.68 4.12
C ILE A 82 8.52 -18.73 4.55
N SER A 83 9.28 -17.69 4.20
CA SER A 83 10.66 -17.56 4.65
C SER A 83 10.75 -17.75 6.16
N GLN A 84 11.60 -18.68 6.60
CA GLN A 84 11.83 -18.97 8.03
C GLN A 84 12.67 -17.88 8.71
N GLN A 85 12.94 -16.76 8.01
CA GLN A 85 13.57 -15.61 8.63
C GLN A 85 12.62 -15.07 9.71
N PRO A 86 13.09 -14.95 10.96
CA PRO A 86 12.23 -14.71 12.12
C PRO A 86 11.49 -13.35 12.14
N THR A 87 11.57 -12.55 11.07
CA THR A 87 11.11 -11.15 11.05
C THR A 87 10.43 -10.68 9.77
N THR A 88 10.29 -11.48 8.71
CA THR A 88 9.66 -10.98 7.47
C THR A 88 8.14 -10.88 7.67
N PRO A 89 7.56 -9.65 7.67
CA PRO A 89 6.13 -9.48 7.90
C PRO A 89 5.32 -9.92 6.68
N PHE A 90 4.05 -10.23 6.89
CA PHE A 90 3.08 -10.23 5.80
C PHE A 90 2.69 -8.79 5.49
N MET A 91 2.67 -8.41 4.22
CA MET A 91 2.16 -7.12 3.78
C MET A 91 0.67 -7.24 3.45
N PHE A 92 -0.18 -6.49 4.14
CA PHE A 92 -1.61 -6.38 3.83
C PHE A 92 -1.81 -5.27 2.80
N LEU A 93 -2.13 -5.66 1.57
CA LEU A 93 -2.13 -4.76 0.41
C LEU A 93 -3.37 -4.97 -0.46
N GLY A 94 -3.76 -3.92 -1.18
CA GLY A 94 -4.75 -3.99 -2.26
C GLY A 94 -4.22 -4.87 -3.39
N LYS A 95 -4.94 -5.96 -3.67
CA LYS A 95 -4.67 -6.93 -4.74
C LYS A 95 -5.55 -6.68 -5.96
N PHE A 96 -6.76 -6.21 -5.75
CA PHE A 96 -7.68 -5.83 -6.81
C PHE A 96 -8.05 -4.38 -6.58
N TYR A 97 -8.11 -3.59 -7.65
CA TYR A 97 -8.48 -2.19 -7.59
C TYR A 97 -9.88 -2.01 -8.17
N PRO A 98 -10.66 -1.04 -7.65
CA PRO A 98 -11.95 -0.70 -8.23
C PRO A 98 -11.79 -0.14 -9.64
N GLU A 99 -12.81 -0.32 -10.47
CA GLU A 99 -12.95 0.32 -11.78
C GLU A 99 -13.27 1.82 -11.61
N ASP A 100 -14.03 2.18 -10.59
CA ASP A 100 -14.32 3.57 -10.19
C ASP A 100 -14.14 3.73 -8.68
N VAL A 101 -13.13 4.50 -8.27
CA VAL A 101 -12.83 4.68 -6.84
C VAL A 101 -13.92 5.42 -6.07
N ALA A 102 -14.65 6.32 -6.72
CA ALA A 102 -15.64 7.17 -6.08
C ALA A 102 -16.98 6.45 -5.88
N GLU A 103 -17.31 5.54 -6.80
CA GLU A 103 -18.56 4.76 -6.74
C GLU A 103 -18.41 3.47 -5.93
N GLU A 104 -17.23 2.85 -5.93
CA GLU A 104 -17.04 1.53 -5.31
C GLU A 104 -16.49 1.55 -3.88
N LEU A 105 -15.63 2.52 -3.52
CA LEU A 105 -15.01 2.55 -2.19
C LEU A 105 -15.98 3.18 -1.19
N VAL A 106 -16.44 2.39 -0.21
CA VAL A 106 -17.47 2.83 0.74
C VAL A 106 -16.89 3.16 2.12
N GLN A 107 -15.92 2.40 2.62
CA GLN A 107 -15.35 2.63 3.95
C GLN A 107 -14.11 3.52 3.91
N GLU A 108 -14.04 4.48 4.83
CA GLU A 108 -12.85 5.35 5.04
C GLU A 108 -11.54 4.54 5.18
N VAL A 109 -11.56 3.40 5.89
CA VAL A 109 -10.37 2.54 6.04
C VAL A 109 -9.93 1.92 4.70
N THR A 110 -10.87 1.53 3.84
CA THR A 110 -10.58 0.97 2.51
C THR A 110 -9.94 2.04 1.64
N GLN A 111 -10.57 3.22 1.62
CA GLN A 111 -10.10 4.38 0.90
C GLN A 111 -8.69 4.80 1.36
N HIS A 112 -8.47 4.87 2.67
CA HIS A 112 -7.18 5.24 3.24
C HIS A 112 -6.06 4.30 2.82
N LEU A 113 -6.30 2.98 2.87
CA LEU A 113 -5.30 1.99 2.46
C LEU A 113 -4.98 2.09 0.97
N PHE A 114 -5.98 2.33 0.12
CA PHE A 114 -5.74 2.56 -1.32
C PHE A 114 -4.98 3.85 -1.57
N PHE A 115 -5.34 4.95 -0.90
CA PHE A 115 -4.64 6.23 -0.99
C PHE A 115 -3.15 6.06 -0.68
N LEU A 116 -2.81 5.39 0.43
CA LEU A 116 -1.42 5.14 0.80
C LEU A 116 -0.69 4.30 -0.25
N GLN A 117 -1.34 3.26 -0.79
CA GLN A 117 -0.73 2.35 -1.74
C GLN A 117 -0.47 3.02 -3.09
N VAL A 118 -1.42 3.80 -3.59
CA VAL A 118 -1.28 4.58 -4.83
C VAL A 118 -0.25 5.69 -4.65
N LYS A 119 -0.26 6.39 -3.51
CA LYS A 119 0.76 7.40 -3.19
C LYS A 119 2.16 6.81 -3.21
N GLN A 120 2.36 5.65 -2.58
CA GLN A 120 3.65 4.97 -2.60
C GLN A 120 4.08 4.60 -4.03
N ALA A 121 3.16 4.07 -4.85
CA ALA A 121 3.45 3.68 -6.23
C ALA A 121 3.80 4.88 -7.14
N ILE A 122 3.21 6.05 -6.90
CA ILE A 122 3.56 7.28 -7.62
C ILE A 122 4.96 7.76 -7.19
N LEU A 123 5.24 7.78 -5.88
CA LEU A 123 6.53 8.22 -5.34
C LEU A 123 7.70 7.30 -5.74
N SER A 124 7.45 5.99 -5.81
CA SER A 124 8.43 4.99 -6.26
C SER A 124 8.66 4.98 -7.77
N MET A 125 7.94 5.82 -8.54
CA MET A 125 7.95 5.86 -10.00
C MET A 125 7.36 4.62 -10.69
N ASP A 126 6.65 3.77 -9.95
CA ASP A 126 5.96 2.63 -10.54
C ASP A 126 4.73 3.08 -11.36
N ILE A 127 4.09 4.17 -10.93
CA ILE A 127 3.10 4.90 -11.72
C ILE A 127 3.75 6.21 -12.17
N TYR A 128 3.85 6.41 -13.49
CA TYR A 128 4.29 7.69 -14.02
C TYR A 128 3.20 8.74 -13.81
N CYS A 129 3.58 9.83 -13.14
CA CYS A 129 2.74 11.00 -12.93
C CYS A 129 3.46 12.23 -13.51
N PRO A 130 2.78 13.05 -14.33
CA PRO A 130 3.37 14.27 -14.85
C PRO A 130 3.64 15.27 -13.71
N PRO A 131 4.60 16.20 -13.88
CA PRO A 131 4.99 17.16 -12.84
C PRO A 131 3.83 17.99 -12.28
N GLU A 132 2.96 18.49 -13.15
CA GLU A 132 1.82 19.33 -12.76
C GLU A 132 0.82 18.56 -11.89
N ALA A 133 0.51 17.32 -12.27
CA ALA A 133 -0.34 16.44 -11.48
C ALA A 133 0.35 16.02 -10.17
N SER A 134 1.67 15.81 -10.18
CA SER A 134 2.42 15.43 -8.98
C SER A 134 2.35 16.50 -7.90
N VAL A 135 2.44 17.79 -8.27
CA VAL A 135 2.29 18.92 -7.33
C VAL A 135 0.87 18.98 -6.77
N LEU A 136 -0.14 18.77 -7.61
CA LEU A 136 -1.54 18.75 -7.19
C LEU A 136 -1.80 17.59 -6.22
N LEU A 137 -1.36 16.38 -6.56
CA LEU A 137 -1.46 15.20 -5.69
C LEU A 137 -0.73 15.41 -4.36
N ALA A 138 0.46 16.02 -4.38
CA ALA A 138 1.18 16.37 -3.16
C ALA A 138 0.36 17.30 -2.25
N SER A 139 -0.35 18.28 -2.82
CA SER A 139 -1.20 19.18 -2.04
C SER A 139 -2.37 18.46 -1.35
N TYR A 140 -3.01 17.50 -2.02
CA TYR A 140 -4.04 16.65 -1.39
C TYR A 140 -3.46 15.76 -0.30
N ALA A 141 -2.27 15.18 -0.52
CA ALA A 141 -1.61 14.37 0.50
C ALA A 141 -1.24 15.18 1.75
N VAL A 142 -0.86 16.45 1.59
CA VAL A 142 -0.60 17.38 2.68
C VAL A 142 -1.90 17.73 3.41
N GLN A 143 -2.99 18.04 2.70
CA GLN A 143 -4.32 18.27 3.29
C GLN A 143 -4.79 17.05 4.09
N ALA A 144 -4.66 15.84 3.54
CA ALA A 144 -5.05 14.60 4.22
C ALA A 144 -4.24 14.37 5.52
N LYS A 145 -2.97 14.77 5.55
CA LYS A 145 -2.08 14.56 6.69
C LYS A 145 -2.19 15.65 7.77
N TYR A 146 -2.26 16.91 7.37
CA TYR A 146 -2.14 18.06 8.27
C TYR A 146 -3.45 18.81 8.50
N GLY A 147 -4.52 18.52 7.73
CA GLY A 147 -5.77 19.26 7.78
C GLY A 147 -5.66 20.59 7.05
N ASP A 148 -6.44 21.60 7.44
CA ASP A 148 -6.44 22.90 6.78
C ASP A 148 -5.12 23.66 6.93
N TYR A 149 -4.69 24.31 5.85
CA TYR A 149 -3.61 25.29 5.90
C TYR A 149 -3.96 26.47 6.81
N ASP A 150 -3.05 26.76 7.75
CA ASP A 150 -3.09 27.93 8.62
C ASP A 150 -1.73 28.62 8.61
N GLU A 151 -1.70 29.83 8.06
CA GLU A 151 -0.51 30.67 7.94
C GLU A 151 0.17 30.93 9.31
N SER A 152 -0.61 30.95 10.40
CA SER A 152 -0.07 31.22 11.73
C SER A 152 0.70 30.04 12.34
N THR A 153 0.37 28.82 11.94
CA THR A 153 1.03 27.60 12.41
C THR A 153 2.07 27.08 11.42
N TYR A 154 1.97 27.51 10.16
CA TYR A 154 2.88 27.10 9.10
C TYR A 154 4.30 27.60 9.33
N LYS A 155 5.27 26.67 9.31
CA LYS A 155 6.70 27.01 9.34
C LYS A 155 7.38 26.57 8.04
N PRO A 156 8.27 27.40 7.45
CA PRO A 156 9.10 26.96 6.33
C PRO A 156 9.82 25.66 6.67
N GLY A 157 9.79 24.69 5.76
CA GLY A 157 10.39 23.38 5.97
C GLY A 157 9.53 22.36 6.70
N MET A 158 8.28 22.67 7.09
CA MET A 158 7.38 21.66 7.69
C MET A 158 7.11 20.47 6.76
N LEU A 159 7.14 20.70 5.45
CA LEU A 159 6.91 19.67 4.45
C LEU A 159 8.21 18.98 3.98
N ALA A 160 9.39 19.46 4.42
CA ALA A 160 10.68 18.97 3.95
C ALA A 160 11.01 17.55 4.44
N SER A 161 10.32 17.05 5.47
CA SER A 161 10.46 15.67 5.95
C SER A 161 9.62 14.66 5.18
N ASP A 162 8.71 15.13 4.33
CA ASP A 162 7.75 14.28 3.64
C ASP A 162 8.19 14.00 2.21
N ASP A 163 8.15 12.72 1.82
CA ASP A 163 8.26 12.32 0.42
C ASP A 163 6.97 12.72 -0.30
N LEU A 164 6.97 13.92 -0.89
CA LEU A 164 5.80 14.52 -1.55
C LEU A 164 5.83 14.42 -3.07
N LEU A 165 7.01 14.39 -3.67
CA LEU A 165 7.18 14.37 -5.12
C LEU A 165 8.09 13.22 -5.54
N PRO A 166 7.81 12.57 -6.69
CA PRO A 166 8.71 11.54 -7.21
C PRO A 166 10.08 12.13 -7.59
N GLN A 167 11.17 11.41 -7.32
CA GLN A 167 12.54 11.91 -7.53
C GLN A 167 12.78 12.42 -8.97
N ARG A 168 12.21 11.75 -9.98
CA ARG A 168 12.33 12.17 -11.38
C ARG A 168 11.73 13.55 -11.64
N VAL A 169 10.63 13.90 -10.96
CA VAL A 169 10.00 15.23 -11.07
C VAL A 169 10.92 16.28 -10.46
N ILE A 170 11.50 15.98 -9.29
CA ILE A 170 12.47 16.87 -8.64
C ILE A 170 13.67 17.11 -9.56
N ASP A 171 14.26 16.04 -10.11
CA ASP A 171 15.46 16.12 -10.95
C ASP A 171 15.24 16.84 -12.29
N GLN A 172 14.00 16.86 -12.80
CA GLN A 172 13.66 17.49 -14.07
C GLN A 172 13.68 19.02 -13.99
N TYR A 173 13.46 19.61 -12.81
CA TYR A 173 13.41 21.06 -12.62
C TYR A 173 14.55 21.53 -11.72
N GLN A 174 15.19 22.64 -12.08
CA GLN A 174 16.21 23.28 -11.24
C GLN A 174 15.56 24.09 -10.10
N MET A 175 14.79 23.41 -9.24
CA MET A 175 14.06 24.01 -8.13
C MET A 175 14.65 23.57 -6.78
N THR A 176 14.71 24.48 -5.81
CA THR A 176 15.06 24.10 -4.43
C THR A 176 13.87 23.42 -3.75
N PRO A 177 14.10 22.66 -2.66
CA PRO A 177 13.01 22.11 -1.85
C PRO A 177 12.00 23.18 -1.41
N GLU A 178 12.46 24.39 -1.05
CA GLU A 178 11.56 25.48 -0.66
C GLU A 178 10.69 25.96 -1.83
N MET A 179 11.22 26.01 -3.04
CA MET A 179 10.45 26.39 -4.22
C MET A 179 9.35 25.37 -4.54
N TRP A 180 9.62 24.07 -4.33
CA TRP A 180 8.61 23.03 -4.46
C TRP A 180 7.54 23.15 -3.37
N GLU A 181 7.98 23.41 -2.14
CA GLU A 181 7.09 23.67 -1.00
C GLU A 181 6.13 24.83 -1.29
N ASP A 182 6.63 25.94 -1.82
CA ASP A 182 5.81 27.10 -2.16
C ASP A 182 4.79 26.80 -3.26
N ARG A 183 5.13 25.95 -4.24
CA ARG A 183 4.16 25.50 -5.25
C ARG A 183 3.06 24.61 -4.66
N ILE A 184 3.42 23.71 -3.75
CA ILE A 184 2.47 22.82 -3.09
C ILE A 184 1.55 23.64 -2.17
N LYS A 185 2.10 24.63 -1.46
CA LYS A 185 1.35 25.53 -0.56
C LYS A 185 0.22 26.27 -1.26
N ILE A 186 0.42 26.72 -2.50
CA ILE A 186 -0.61 27.44 -3.25
C ILE A 186 -1.89 26.59 -3.35
N TRP A 187 -1.74 25.33 -3.79
CA TRP A 187 -2.87 24.41 -3.89
C TRP A 187 -3.37 23.95 -2.52
N TYR A 188 -2.47 23.75 -1.55
CA TYR A 188 -2.83 23.36 -0.19
C TYR A 188 -3.75 24.39 0.48
N ALA A 189 -3.50 25.68 0.30
CA ALA A 189 -4.37 26.74 0.81
C ALA A 189 -5.77 26.74 0.18
N ASP A 190 -5.89 26.30 -1.08
CA ASP A 190 -7.17 26.23 -1.79
C ASP A 190 -8.05 25.05 -1.32
N HIS A 191 -7.47 24.02 -0.69
CA HIS A 191 -8.20 22.86 -0.16
C HIS A 191 -8.88 23.10 1.20
N ARG A 192 -8.87 24.34 1.69
CA ARG A 192 -9.41 24.68 3.01
C ARG A 192 -10.87 24.25 3.16
N GLY A 193 -11.16 23.57 4.27
CA GLY A 193 -12.47 23.02 4.60
C GLY A 193 -12.68 21.60 4.10
N MET A 194 -11.73 21.04 3.33
CA MET A 194 -11.76 19.66 2.89
C MET A 194 -11.35 18.72 4.03
N SER A 195 -12.18 17.74 4.30
CA SER A 195 -11.87 16.67 5.26
C SER A 195 -10.74 15.78 4.76
N ARG A 196 -10.18 14.96 5.66
CA ARG A 196 -9.11 14.02 5.31
C ARG A 196 -9.59 12.99 4.28
N ASP A 197 -10.77 12.43 4.49
CA ASP A 197 -11.39 11.47 3.58
C ASP A 197 -11.74 12.11 2.23
N GLU A 198 -12.25 13.34 2.18
CA GLU A 198 -12.43 14.02 0.88
C GLU A 198 -11.09 14.22 0.15
N ALA A 199 -10.04 14.63 0.85
CA ALA A 199 -8.72 14.83 0.25
C ALA A 199 -8.10 13.52 -0.28
N GLU A 200 -8.22 12.43 0.48
CA GLU A 200 -7.77 11.10 0.06
C GLU A 200 -8.58 10.59 -1.16
N MET A 201 -9.88 10.91 -1.24
CA MET A 201 -10.73 10.52 -2.37
C MET A 201 -10.38 11.30 -3.64
N GLU A 202 -10.20 12.62 -3.54
CA GLU A 202 -9.79 13.45 -4.68
C GLU A 202 -8.40 13.06 -5.20
N TYR A 203 -7.48 12.69 -4.30
CA TYR A 203 -6.19 12.11 -4.69
C TYR A 203 -6.37 10.85 -5.56
N LEU A 204 -7.24 9.93 -5.13
CA LEU A 204 -7.48 8.68 -5.83
C LEU A 204 -8.15 8.88 -7.19
N LYS A 205 -9.13 9.79 -7.29
CA LYS A 205 -9.79 10.14 -8.56
C LYS A 205 -8.79 10.66 -9.60
N ILE A 206 -7.96 11.63 -9.20
CA ILE A 206 -6.94 12.20 -10.09
C ILE A 206 -5.94 11.11 -10.50
N ALA A 207 -5.51 10.27 -9.56
CA ALA A 207 -4.59 9.19 -9.87
C ALA A 207 -5.19 8.16 -10.84
N GLN A 208 -6.49 7.88 -10.74
CA GLN A 208 -7.20 6.95 -11.62
C GLN A 208 -7.27 7.45 -13.08
N ASP A 209 -7.41 8.75 -13.27
CA ASP A 209 -7.41 9.40 -14.59
C ASP A 209 -6.03 9.46 -15.25
N LEU A 210 -4.95 9.21 -14.51
CA LEU A 210 -3.64 9.02 -15.11
C LEU A 210 -3.69 7.68 -15.88
N ASP A 211 -3.77 7.76 -17.22
CA ASP A 211 -3.90 6.70 -18.27
C ASP A 211 -3.09 5.38 -18.11
N ILE A 212 -2.36 5.22 -17.01
CA ILE A 212 -1.42 4.14 -16.69
C ILE A 212 -1.88 3.33 -15.47
N LEU A 213 -2.80 3.83 -14.62
CA LEU A 213 -3.14 3.25 -13.32
C LEU A 213 -3.62 1.79 -13.45
N VAL A 214 -4.51 1.49 -14.41
CA VAL A 214 -5.08 0.14 -14.58
C VAL A 214 -4.02 -0.91 -15.01
N ALA A 215 -3.11 -0.54 -15.90
CA ALA A 215 -2.12 -1.47 -16.47
C ALA A 215 -0.92 -1.73 -15.53
N GLU A 216 -0.44 -0.70 -14.82
CA GLU A 216 0.73 -0.82 -13.94
C GLU A 216 0.38 -1.33 -12.54
N LEU A 217 -0.79 -1.00 -11.99
CA LEU A 217 -1.23 -1.60 -10.72
C LEU A 217 -1.38 -3.13 -10.84
N THR A 218 -1.81 -3.61 -12.00
CA THR A 218 -1.82 -5.04 -12.32
C THR A 218 -0.42 -5.66 -12.31
N ARG A 219 0.63 -4.90 -12.68
CA ARG A 219 2.04 -5.36 -12.65
C ARG A 219 2.62 -5.35 -11.23
N LEU A 220 2.34 -4.31 -10.44
CA LEU A 220 2.79 -4.18 -9.05
C LEU A 220 2.18 -5.26 -8.15
N VAL A 221 0.87 -5.50 -8.30
CA VAL A 221 0.16 -6.57 -7.59
C VAL A 221 0.73 -7.95 -7.92
N ARG A 222 1.22 -8.17 -9.14
CA ARG A 222 1.75 -9.48 -9.56
C ARG A 222 3.12 -9.81 -8.97
N GLY A 223 3.74 -8.91 -8.21
CA GLY A 223 5.10 -9.14 -7.69
C GLY A 223 6.10 -9.34 -8.81
N CYS A 224 5.86 -8.71 -9.98
CA CYS A 224 6.85 -8.67 -11.05
C CYS A 224 8.04 -7.88 -10.52
N ASN A 225 9.04 -8.62 -10.07
CA ASN A 225 10.31 -8.17 -9.56
C ASN A 225 10.98 -7.27 -10.63
N VAL A 226 10.72 -5.97 -10.60
CA VAL A 226 11.61 -5.00 -11.22
C VAL A 226 12.80 -4.93 -10.30
N ARG A 227 13.68 -5.94 -10.42
CA ARG A 227 15.08 -5.74 -10.05
C ARG A 227 15.47 -4.43 -10.70
N ALA A 228 15.81 -3.45 -9.86
CA ALA A 228 16.53 -2.26 -10.26
C ALA A 228 17.56 -2.68 -11.31
N ARG A 229 17.35 -2.28 -12.56
CA ARG A 229 18.45 -2.25 -13.52
C ARG A 229 19.39 -1.19 -12.98
N ALA A 230 20.35 -1.62 -12.18
CA ALA A 230 21.65 -0.99 -12.20
C ALA A 230 22.06 -1.03 -13.68
N VAL A 231 21.97 0.11 -14.34
CA VAL A 231 22.49 0.30 -15.69
C VAL A 231 24.00 0.14 -15.56
N PRO A 232 24.64 -0.92 -16.09
CA PRO A 232 26.05 -0.81 -16.41
C PRO A 232 26.06 0.13 -17.62
N THR A 233 26.68 1.29 -17.43
CA THR A 233 27.04 2.21 -18.50
C THR A 233 27.51 1.45 -19.74
N GLY A 234 26.81 1.63 -20.86
CA GLY A 234 27.27 1.21 -22.19
C GLY A 234 26.71 -0.10 -22.74
N ALA A 235 25.44 -0.11 -23.16
CA ALA A 235 24.98 -1.02 -24.22
C ALA A 235 23.76 -0.42 -24.94
N ALA A 236 23.80 -0.44 -26.28
CA ALA A 236 22.81 0.16 -27.18
C ALA A 236 21.39 -0.44 -27.03
N PRO A 237 20.32 0.32 -27.38
CA PRO A 237 18.95 -0.13 -27.26
C PRO A 237 18.62 -1.27 -28.25
N PRO A 238 17.81 -2.28 -27.85
CA PRO A 238 17.34 -3.31 -28.78
C PRO A 238 16.22 -2.76 -29.69
N LEU A 239 16.23 -3.20 -30.96
CA LEU A 239 15.26 -2.88 -32.00
C LEU A 239 13.87 -3.47 -31.70
N PRO A 240 12.78 -2.87 -32.24
CA PRO A 240 11.42 -3.36 -32.02
C PRO A 240 11.16 -4.67 -32.79
N CYS A 241 10.62 -5.68 -32.11
CA CYS A 241 10.12 -6.90 -32.74
C CYS A 241 8.83 -6.63 -33.50
N SER A 242 8.82 -7.07 -34.75
CA SER A 242 7.73 -7.04 -35.72
C SER A 242 6.48 -7.81 -35.25
N ALA A 243 5.33 -7.21 -35.55
CA ALA A 243 4.02 -7.84 -35.51
C ALA A 243 3.96 -9.10 -36.38
N HIS A 244 3.35 -10.16 -35.88
CA HIS A 244 2.79 -11.21 -36.71
C HIS A 244 1.32 -11.44 -36.32
N THR A 245 0.48 -11.04 -37.27
CA THR A 245 -0.89 -11.51 -37.53
C THR A 245 -0.98 -13.03 -37.51
N VAL A 246 -1.95 -13.59 -36.78
CA VAL A 246 -3.06 -14.44 -37.30
C VAL A 246 -4.24 -14.28 -36.35
#